data_AF-A0A2V3UK14-F1
#
_entry.id   AF-A0A2V3UK14-F1
#
_cell.length_a   1.000
_cell.length_b   1.000
_cell.length_c   1.000
_cell.angle_alpha   90.00
_cell.angle_beta   90.00
_cell.angle_gamma   90.00
#
_symmetry.space_group_name_H-M   'P 1'
#
loop_
_entity.id
_entity.type
_entity.pdbx_description
1 polymer ?
#
loop_
_entity_poly.entity_id
_entity_poly.type
_entity_poly.pdbx_seq_one_letter_code
_entity_poly.pdbx_strand_id
1 'polypeptide(L)'
;MRTEARLRGAQVATYCASVREGGRAEGKPLGILAIHFDWQPQARAIVQGVRLGAGERERTRVMLLDARNRVIACSRDEGVLSETYQLRTDGRSQGHYRDRDRLVAFHDTPGDETYGGLGWRGVIEQRIEGSTNSLL
;
A
#
# COMPACT_ATOMS: atom_id res chain seq x y z
N MET A 1 2.92 8.36 -2.19
CA MET A 1 2.36 8.27 -3.56
C MET A 1 1.73 9.60 -3.96
N ARG A 2 1.80 10.00 -5.24
CA ARG A 2 1.13 11.20 -5.80
C ARG A 2 0.56 10.90 -7.18
N THR A 3 -0.31 11.78 -7.69
CA THR A 3 -0.74 11.78 -9.08
C THR A 3 0.18 12.66 -9.94
N GLU A 4 0.35 12.32 -11.22
CA GLU A 4 1.19 13.07 -12.16
C GLU A 4 0.41 13.47 -13.41
N ALA A 5 0.31 14.78 -13.67
CA ALA A 5 -0.48 15.32 -14.77
C ALA A 5 0.06 14.87 -16.14
N ARG A 6 1.38 14.76 -16.28
CA ARG A 6 2.02 14.29 -17.52
C ARG A 6 1.79 12.81 -17.81
N LEU A 7 1.29 12.06 -16.81
CA LEU A 7 0.88 10.67 -16.93
C LEU A 7 -0.65 10.55 -16.78
N ARG A 8 -1.40 11.52 -17.32
CA ARG A 8 -2.87 11.54 -17.34
C ARG A 8 -3.50 11.45 -15.94
N GLY A 9 -2.81 11.97 -14.92
CA GLY A 9 -3.26 11.92 -13.54
C GLY A 9 -3.05 10.57 -12.85
N ALA A 10 -2.30 9.64 -13.46
CA ALA A 10 -1.99 8.36 -12.87
C ALA A 10 -1.18 8.51 -11.57
N GLN A 11 -1.35 7.54 -10.67
CA GLN A 11 -0.51 7.44 -9.48
C GLN A 11 0.89 6.97 -9.86
N VAL A 12 1.91 7.64 -9.33
CA VAL A 12 3.30 7.38 -9.69
C VAL A 12 4.20 7.02 -8.53
N ALA A 13 4.96 5.94 -8.70
CA ALA A 13 6.16 5.69 -7.92
C ALA A 13 7.34 6.39 -8.61
N THR A 14 8.00 7.30 -7.89
CA THR A 14 9.14 8.06 -8.43
C THR A 14 10.44 7.55 -7.81
N TYR A 15 11.37 7.13 -8.65
CA TYR A 15 12.71 6.74 -8.25
C TYR A 15 13.70 7.75 -8.81
N CYS A 16 14.66 8.16 -7.99
CA CYS A 16 15.65 9.17 -8.35
C CYS A 16 17.06 8.65 -8.07
N ALA A 17 17.99 8.95 -8.97
CA ALA A 17 19.41 8.69 -8.79
C ALA A 17 20.21 9.97 -9.10
N SER A 18 21.25 10.23 -8.32
CA SER A 18 22.16 11.35 -8.59
C SER A 18 23.01 11.06 -9.83
N VAL A 19 23.08 12.01 -10.75
CA VAL A 19 24.06 12.01 -11.84
C VAL A 19 25.30 12.74 -11.36
N ARG A 20 26.47 12.08 -11.42
CA ARG A 20 27.73 12.58 -10.85
C ARG A 20 28.83 12.64 -11.89
N GLU A 21 29.76 13.56 -11.68
CA GLU A 21 30.88 13.80 -12.58
C GLU A 21 31.69 12.52 -12.84
N GLY A 22 31.92 12.25 -14.13
CA GLY A 22 32.64 11.05 -14.59
C GLY A 22 32.00 9.72 -14.21
N GLY A 23 30.71 9.69 -13.82
CA GLY A 23 30.01 8.47 -13.40
C GLY A 23 30.52 7.89 -12.07
N ARG A 24 31.31 8.64 -11.31
CA ARG A 24 31.90 8.16 -10.05
C ARG A 24 30.92 8.34 -8.89
N ALA A 25 30.81 7.34 -8.02
CA ALA A 25 29.95 7.40 -6.83
C ALA A 25 30.27 8.60 -5.93
N GLU A 26 31.57 8.91 -5.77
CA GLU A 26 32.07 10.07 -5.01
C GLU A 26 32.29 11.33 -5.86
N GLY A 27 31.90 11.31 -7.14
CA GLY A 27 32.03 12.46 -8.04
C GLY A 27 31.11 13.61 -7.63
N LYS A 28 31.45 14.85 -8.03
CA LYS A 28 30.63 16.03 -7.79
C LYS A 28 29.21 15.81 -8.36
N PRO A 29 28.13 16.10 -7.59
CA PRO A 29 26.77 16.04 -8.12
C PRO A 29 26.56 17.02 -9.28
N LEU A 30 26.04 16.53 -10.39
CA LEU A 30 25.71 17.32 -11.58
C LEU A 30 24.20 17.48 -11.78
N GLY A 31 23.42 16.51 -11.32
CA GLY A 31 21.96 16.53 -11.45
C GLY A 31 21.29 15.28 -10.91
N ILE A 32 20.03 15.07 -11.32
CA ILE A 32 19.20 13.93 -10.91
C ILE A 32 18.56 13.32 -12.16
N LEU A 33 18.62 12.00 -12.29
CA LEU A 33 17.76 11.22 -13.16
C LEU A 33 16.56 10.74 -12.35
N ALA A 34 15.34 11.06 -12.80
CA ALA A 34 14.10 10.63 -12.17
C ALA A 34 13.28 9.77 -13.13
N ILE A 35 12.74 8.66 -12.63
CA ILE A 35 11.87 7.75 -13.36
C ILE A 35 10.51 7.71 -12.65
N HIS A 36 9.45 7.98 -13.40
CA HIS A 36 8.06 7.84 -12.95
C HIS A 36 7.49 6.55 -13.51
N PHE A 37 7.16 5.61 -12.62
CA PHE A 37 6.41 4.41 -13.00
C PHE A 37 4.92 4.69 -12.83
N ASP A 38 4.13 4.38 -13.85
CA ASP A 38 2.67 4.29 -13.71
C ASP A 38 2.34 3.13 -12.78
N TRP A 39 2.12 3.46 -11.52
CA TRP A 39 1.96 2.51 -10.43
C TRP A 39 0.50 2.06 -10.29
N GLN A 40 -0.44 2.90 -10.70
CA GLN A 40 -1.87 2.67 -10.51
C GLN A 40 -2.37 1.30 -11.01
N PRO A 41 -2.06 0.83 -12.24
CA PRO A 41 -2.54 -0.46 -12.72
C PRO A 41 -1.91 -1.63 -11.95
N GLN A 42 -0.62 -1.52 -11.59
CA GLN A 42 0.12 -2.55 -10.85
C GLN A 42 -0.44 -2.69 -9.43
N ALA A 43 -0.64 -1.57 -8.74
CA ALA A 43 -1.21 -1.54 -7.40
C ALA A 43 -2.62 -2.12 -7.37
N ARG A 44 -3.46 -1.79 -8.36
CA ARG A 44 -4.82 -2.32 -8.51
C ARG A 44 -4.80 -3.84 -8.70
N ALA A 45 -3.93 -4.36 -9.56
CA ALA A 45 -3.80 -5.80 -9.77
C ALA A 45 -3.42 -6.54 -8.47
N ILE A 46 -2.51 -5.97 -7.67
CA ILE A 46 -2.11 -6.55 -6.37
C ILE A 46 -3.31 -6.66 -5.41
N VAL A 47 -4.01 -5.55 -5.15
CA VAL A 47 -5.09 -5.53 -4.15
C VAL A 47 -6.34 -6.30 -4.62
N GLN A 48 -6.59 -6.39 -5.93
CA GLN A 48 -7.72 -7.15 -6.46
C GLN A 48 -7.41 -8.65 -6.61
N GLY A 49 -6.14 -9.00 -6.81
CA GLY A 49 -5.66 -10.37 -7.02
C GLY A 49 -5.58 -11.22 -5.75
N VAL A 50 -5.75 -10.64 -4.56
CA VAL A 50 -5.85 -11.41 -3.31
C VAL A 50 -7.04 -12.37 -3.39
N ARG A 51 -6.76 -13.66 -3.13
CA ARG A 51 -7.76 -14.72 -3.12
C ARG A 51 -8.55 -14.65 -1.82
N LEU A 52 -9.87 -14.50 -1.96
CA LEU A 52 -10.83 -14.47 -0.87
C LEU A 52 -11.88 -15.55 -1.15
N GLY A 53 -12.45 -16.12 -0.11
CA GLY A 53 -13.54 -17.09 -0.22
C GLY A 53 -14.81 -16.47 -0.82
N ALA A 54 -15.76 -17.34 -1.20
CA ALA A 54 -17.06 -16.92 -1.69
C ALA A 54 -17.80 -16.08 -0.63
N GLY A 55 -18.37 -14.94 -1.03
CA GLY A 55 -19.07 -14.01 -0.12
C GLY A 55 -18.15 -13.13 0.75
N GLU A 56 -16.88 -13.50 0.94
CA GLU A 56 -15.95 -12.69 1.75
C GLU A 56 -15.58 -11.38 1.07
N ARG A 57 -15.48 -11.39 -0.26
CA ARG A 57 -15.05 -10.21 -1.02
C ARG A 57 -15.90 -8.99 -0.70
N GLU A 58 -17.21 -9.15 -0.48
CA GLU A 58 -18.16 -8.08 -0.16
C GLU A 58 -17.88 -7.36 1.16
N ARG A 59 -17.37 -8.11 2.14
CA ARG A 59 -17.07 -7.61 3.49
C ARG A 59 -15.59 -7.37 3.74
N THR A 60 -14.73 -7.61 2.75
CA THR A 60 -13.28 -7.45 2.86
C THR A 60 -12.79 -6.26 2.03
N ARG A 61 -11.89 -5.49 2.63
CA ARG A 61 -11.11 -4.42 2.02
C ARG A 61 -9.63 -4.77 2.11
N VAL A 62 -9.04 -5.07 0.95
CA VAL A 62 -7.59 -5.23 0.79
C VAL A 62 -6.98 -3.89 0.41
N MET A 63 -5.90 -3.49 1.08
CA MET A 63 -5.25 -2.19 0.93
C MET A 63 -3.73 -2.32 0.86
N LEU A 64 -3.11 -1.38 0.16
CA LEU A 64 -1.70 -1.02 0.33
C LEU A 64 -1.64 0.36 0.99
N LEU A 65 -0.83 0.47 2.03
CA LEU A 65 -0.57 1.71 2.75
C LEU A 65 0.87 2.17 2.51
N ASP A 66 1.11 3.48 2.47
CA ASP A 66 2.47 4.03 2.54
C ASP A 66 3.00 4.12 3.98
N ALA A 67 4.24 4.58 4.16
CA ALA A 67 4.90 4.69 5.46
C ALA A 67 4.18 5.60 6.47
N ARG A 68 3.20 6.42 6.04
CA ARG A 68 2.37 7.27 6.89
C ARG A 68 0.96 6.71 7.07
N ASN A 69 0.77 5.42 6.75
CA ASN A 69 -0.51 4.73 6.71
C ASN A 69 -1.55 5.37 5.75
N ARG A 70 -1.13 6.15 4.76
CA ARG A 70 -2.05 6.65 3.74
C ARG A 70 -2.41 5.52 2.78
N VAL A 71 -3.68 5.39 2.44
CA VAL A 71 -4.14 4.39 1.46
C VAL A 71 -3.62 4.76 0.08
N ILE A 72 -2.77 3.91 -0.50
CA ILE A 72 -2.18 4.08 -1.84
C ILE A 72 -2.75 3.11 -2.86
N ALA A 73 -3.41 2.04 -2.43
CA ALA A 73 -4.30 1.24 -3.27
C ALA A 73 -5.36 0.55 -2.40
N CYS A 74 -6.53 0.31 -2.98
CA CYS A 74 -7.66 -0.34 -2.31
C CYS A 74 -8.42 -1.20 -3.31
N SER A 75 -8.75 -2.44 -2.94
CA SER A 75 -9.55 -3.38 -3.74
C SER A 75 -10.93 -2.83 -4.16
N ARG A 76 -11.46 -1.85 -3.41
CA ARG A 76 -12.74 -1.16 -3.65
C ARG A 76 -12.59 0.30 -4.10
N ASP A 77 -11.36 0.76 -4.37
CA ASP A 77 -11.01 2.15 -4.67
C ASP A 77 -11.38 3.21 -3.61
N GLU A 78 -11.93 2.77 -2.47
CA GLU A 78 -12.29 3.62 -1.33
C GLU A 78 -11.05 4.25 -0.70
N GLY A 79 -11.10 5.56 -0.42
CA GLY A 79 -10.10 6.28 0.37
C GLY A 79 -8.72 6.43 -0.29
N VAL A 80 -8.55 5.99 -1.54
CA VAL A 80 -7.25 6.03 -2.21
C VAL A 80 -6.76 7.46 -2.31
N LEU A 81 -5.54 7.70 -1.81
CA LEU A 81 -4.90 9.00 -1.64
C LEU A 81 -5.64 10.03 -0.76
N SER A 82 -6.79 9.71 -0.17
CA SER A 82 -7.54 10.64 0.69
C SER A 82 -7.60 10.19 2.15
N GLU A 83 -7.49 8.89 2.40
CA GLU A 83 -7.59 8.29 3.72
C GLU A 83 -6.21 8.01 4.32
N THR A 84 -6.06 8.33 5.61
CA THR A 84 -5.03 7.79 6.49
C THR A 84 -5.66 6.73 7.38
N TYR A 85 -5.34 5.47 7.12
CA TYR A 85 -5.90 4.33 7.84
C TYR A 85 -5.27 4.25 9.24
N GLN A 86 -6.10 4.15 10.28
CA GLN A 86 -5.66 4.13 11.69
C GLN A 86 -5.15 2.74 12.09
N LEU A 87 -4.06 2.30 11.48
CA LEU A 87 -3.49 0.98 11.73
C LEU A 87 -2.80 0.92 13.10
N ARG A 88 -3.18 -0.07 13.92
CA ARG A 88 -2.46 -0.44 15.14
C ARG A 88 -1.50 -1.60 14.86
N THR A 89 -0.20 -1.37 15.05
CA THR A 89 0.83 -2.41 14.85
C THR A 89 1.47 -2.89 16.14
N ASP A 90 1.40 -2.08 17.20
CA ASP A 90 2.07 -2.32 18.48
C ASP A 90 3.56 -2.64 18.32
N GLY A 91 4.22 -1.95 17.38
CA GLY A 91 5.64 -2.14 17.06
C GLY A 91 5.97 -3.40 16.25
N ARG A 92 4.97 -4.19 15.84
CA ARG A 92 5.18 -5.40 15.04
C ARG A 92 5.19 -5.08 13.54
N SER A 93 6.00 -5.81 12.78
CA SER A 93 6.03 -5.74 11.30
C SER A 93 4.87 -6.50 10.64
N GLN A 94 4.24 -7.43 11.37
CA GLN A 94 3.10 -8.20 10.91
C GLN A 94 2.22 -8.61 12.08
N GLY A 95 0.95 -8.86 11.81
CA GLY A 95 0.03 -9.33 12.83
C GLY A 95 -1.42 -9.17 12.43
N HIS A 96 -2.30 -9.38 13.39
CA HIS A 96 -3.72 -9.12 13.25
C HIS A 96 -4.31 -8.69 14.59
N TYR A 97 -5.46 -8.01 14.52
CA TYR A 97 -6.24 -7.62 15.69
C TYR A 97 -7.72 -7.52 15.33
N ARG A 98 -8.59 -7.68 16.33
CA ARG A 98 -9.99 -7.28 16.21
C ARG A 98 -10.14 -5.81 16.61
N ASP A 99 -10.94 -5.09 15.86
CA ASP A 99 -11.40 -3.75 16.20
C ASP A 99 -12.91 -3.68 15.98
N ARG A 100 -13.67 -3.65 17.08
CA ARG A 100 -15.14 -3.69 17.07
C ARG A 100 -15.68 -4.85 16.21
N ASP A 101 -16.33 -4.52 15.10
CA ASP A 101 -16.95 -5.40 14.12
C ASP A 101 -15.99 -5.79 12.98
N ARG A 102 -14.67 -5.60 13.15
CA ARG A 102 -13.68 -5.83 12.10
C ARG A 102 -12.51 -6.68 12.56
N LEU A 103 -12.02 -7.53 11.67
CA LEU A 103 -10.74 -8.20 11.77
C LEU A 103 -9.75 -7.51 10.83
N VAL A 104 -8.63 -7.05 11.37
CA VAL A 104 -7.57 -6.40 10.60
C VAL A 104 -6.32 -7.27 10.65
N ALA A 105 -5.77 -7.63 9.50
CA ALA A 105 -4.47 -8.26 9.36
C ALA A 105 -3.53 -7.35 8.56
N PHE A 106 -2.25 -7.36 8.89
CA PHE A 106 -1.26 -6.50 8.26
C PHE A 106 0.12 -7.15 8.16
N HIS A 107 0.91 -6.69 7.19
CA HIS A 107 2.29 -7.11 6.99
C HIS A 107 3.09 -6.02 6.26
N ASP A 108 4.26 -5.66 6.79
CA ASP A 108 5.20 -4.73 6.15
C ASP A 108 5.71 -5.34 4.85
N THR A 109 5.78 -4.57 3.77
CA THR A 109 6.40 -5.04 2.54
C THR A 109 7.92 -5.01 2.73
N PRO A 110 8.62 -6.16 2.68
CA PRO A 110 10.07 -6.15 2.77
C PRO A 110 10.66 -5.43 1.56
N GLY A 111 11.87 -4.93 1.75
CA GLY A 111 12.72 -4.51 0.65
C GLY A 111 13.13 -5.67 -0.26
N ASP A 112 13.86 -5.35 -1.32
CA ASP A 112 14.48 -6.33 -2.21
C ASP A 112 15.99 -6.08 -2.29
N GLU A 113 16.78 -7.14 -2.24
CA GLU A 113 18.25 -7.09 -2.14
C GLU A 113 18.76 -6.07 -1.09
N THR A 114 19.41 -4.99 -1.54
CA THR A 114 19.96 -3.92 -0.70
C THR A 114 19.00 -2.74 -0.52
N TYR A 115 17.87 -2.76 -1.23
CA TYR A 115 16.85 -1.72 -1.18
C TYR A 115 15.85 -2.02 -0.06
N GLY A 116 15.90 -1.25 1.04
CA GLY A 116 15.04 -1.45 2.22
C GLY A 116 13.53 -1.21 2.02
N GLY A 117 13.07 -0.99 0.79
CA GLY A 117 11.66 -0.71 0.48
C GLY A 117 11.24 0.72 0.81
N LEU A 118 9.95 1.00 0.61
CA LEU A 118 9.35 2.33 0.80
C LEU A 118 8.59 2.47 2.14
N GLY A 119 8.76 1.50 3.04
CA GLY A 119 7.97 1.39 4.27
C GLY A 119 6.48 1.16 4.03
N TRP A 120 6.14 0.51 2.91
CA TRP A 120 4.75 0.19 2.59
C TRP A 120 4.27 -1.02 3.38
N ARG A 121 2.95 -1.17 3.45
CA ARG A 121 2.30 -2.25 4.20
C ARG A 121 1.07 -2.76 3.48
N GLY A 122 0.91 -4.08 3.43
CA GLY A 122 -0.34 -4.72 3.06
C GLY A 122 -1.29 -4.78 4.25
N VAL A 123 -2.56 -4.43 4.05
CA VAL A 123 -3.61 -4.53 5.08
C VAL A 123 -4.84 -5.20 4.51
N ILE A 124 -5.42 -6.13 5.27
CA ILE A 124 -6.71 -6.73 4.99
C ILE A 124 -7.62 -6.39 6.17
N GLU A 125 -8.69 -5.66 5.89
CA GLU A 125 -9.78 -5.40 6.83
C GLU A 125 -10.99 -6.23 6.40
N GLN A 126 -11.56 -7.03 7.29
CA GLN A 126 -12.77 -7.79 7.03
C GLN A 126 -13.81 -7.47 8.10
N ARG A 127 -15.04 -7.08 7.70
CA ARG A 127 -16.16 -6.97 8.63
C ARG A 127 -16.56 -8.37 9.11
N ILE A 128 -16.74 -8.51 10.41
CA ILE A 128 -17.15 -9.75 11.06
C ILE A 128 -18.67 -9.79 11.04
N GLU A 129 -19.24 -10.89 10.54
CA GLU A 129 -20.68 -11.09 10.66
C GLU A 129 -21.06 -11.12 12.14
N GLY A 130 -22.02 -10.26 12.52
CA GLY A 130 -22.61 -10.35 13.85
C GLY A 130 -23.25 -11.72 14.00
N SER A 131 -23.00 -12.40 15.12
CA SER A 131 -23.82 -13.54 15.52
C SER A 131 -25.27 -13.08 15.54
N THR A 132 -26.01 -13.41 14.49
CA THR A 132 -27.46 -13.33 14.52
C THR A 132 -27.88 -14.36 15.55
N ASN A 133 -28.18 -13.88 16.76
CA ASN A 133 -28.80 -14.69 17.79
C ASN A 133 -30.17 -15.08 17.21
N SER A 134 -30.25 -16.27 16.64
CA SER A 134 -31.51 -16.86 16.19
C SER A 134 -32.30 -17.25 17.45
N LEU A 135 -32.89 -16.25 18.10
CA LEU A 135 -34.02 -16.45 18.98
C LEU A 135 -35.25 -16.45 18.08
N LEU A 136 -35.69 -17.64 17.72
CA LEU A 136 -37.08 -18.12 17.69
C LEU A 136 -37.04 -19.64 17.44
#